data_AF-A0AAU6KAA3-F1
#
_entry.id   AF-A0AAU6KAA3-F1
#
_cell.length_a   1.000
_cell.length_b   1.000
_cell.length_c   1.000
_cell.angle_alpha   90.00
_cell.angle_beta   90.00
_cell.angle_gamma   90.00
#
_symmetry.space_group_name_H-M   'P 1'
#
loop_
_entity.id
_entity.type
_entity.pdbx_description
1 polymer ?
#
loop_
_entity_poly.entity_id
_entity_poly.type
_entity_poly.pdbx_seq_one_letter_code
_entity_poly.pdbx_strand_id
1 'polypeptide(L)'
;MPESISVPSTSPIPSATFLGDINTLLRDLSDSDRSVWQSAENRLVALGVQAVDSLLPYVGDGGSSRLKWSAESVLKRLGDEALPRLREIRRQGPGRLRSKALKVLVDLGGTECLDEVDRRAVERLVRIKLMDELPVKVPSEAGRWLAFPADRLDDAVSALGLQDLRPVTTVMGVAATTRSTDYVEFQDSQGETQTAYRVFITPEFESWRSNLEFKNWRLLWGNSFLDELDSFALADKLSERCGEAHFYIIDPYNAAENWYVARDGHRVRSFGSYDSPQFQGEPLPFEVEYREDAEDEDEAEEYAEGVPSALTAADNLSVEPGPMLADDTHDHGWLATTRPDVPNSRFKGALPI
;
A
#
# COMPACT_ATOMS: atom_id res chain seq x y z
N MET A 1 -18.81 39.13 47.68
CA MET A 1 -17.87 38.98 46.56
C MET A 1 -18.03 37.57 46.01
N PRO A 2 -18.82 37.34 44.94
CA PRO A 2 -18.74 36.10 44.17
C PRO A 2 -17.95 36.34 42.88
N GLU A 3 -16.98 35.48 42.63
CA GLU A 3 -16.15 35.47 41.43
C GLU A 3 -16.97 35.10 40.19
N SER A 4 -16.90 35.97 39.18
CA SER A 4 -17.47 35.79 37.85
C SER A 4 -16.67 34.75 37.06
N ILE A 5 -17.30 33.62 36.75
CA ILE A 5 -16.79 32.60 35.83
C ILE A 5 -16.93 33.15 34.40
N SER A 6 -15.79 33.36 33.75
CA SER A 6 -15.71 33.78 32.35
C SER A 6 -15.84 32.56 31.44
N VAL A 7 -16.84 32.55 30.57
CA VAL A 7 -17.09 31.50 29.57
C VAL A 7 -16.28 31.85 28.30
N PRO A 8 -15.54 30.91 27.68
CA PRO A 8 -14.77 31.22 26.49
C PRO A 8 -15.64 31.30 25.24
N SER A 9 -15.55 32.47 24.61
CA SER A 9 -15.69 32.80 23.19
C SER A 9 -16.11 31.69 22.23
N THR A 10 -17.33 31.80 21.71
CA THR A 10 -17.78 31.24 20.43
C THR A 10 -16.90 31.73 19.27
N SER A 11 -16.44 30.81 18.43
CA SER A 11 -15.79 31.11 17.14
C SER A 11 -16.72 31.96 16.24
N PRO A 12 -16.20 32.96 15.51
CA PRO A 12 -17.02 33.83 14.68
C PRO A 12 -17.56 33.07 13.47
N ILE A 13 -18.85 33.27 13.17
CA ILE A 13 -19.51 32.75 11.97
C ILE A 13 -18.91 33.49 10.75
N PRO A 14 -18.47 32.78 9.69
CA PRO A 14 -17.94 33.42 8.49
C PRO A 14 -19.00 34.31 7.82
N SER A 15 -18.60 35.49 7.37
CA SER A 15 -19.48 36.44 6.68
C SER A 15 -19.98 35.90 5.33
N ALA A 16 -21.17 36.34 4.89
CA ALA A 16 -21.81 35.83 3.66
C ALA A 16 -20.95 36.03 2.39
N THR A 17 -20.17 37.12 2.33
CA THR A 17 -19.22 37.40 1.24
C THR A 17 -18.10 36.34 1.19
N PHE A 18 -17.59 35.93 2.35
CA PHE A 18 -16.53 34.94 2.48
C PHE A 18 -16.95 33.55 2.02
N LEU A 19 -18.18 33.13 2.35
CA LEU A 19 -18.75 31.87 1.85
C LEU A 19 -19.02 31.93 0.33
N GLY A 20 -19.39 33.10 -0.21
CA GLY A 20 -19.53 33.33 -1.65
C GLY A 20 -18.20 33.17 -2.41
N ASP A 21 -17.10 33.65 -1.82
CA ASP A 21 -15.77 33.50 -2.40
C ASP A 21 -15.31 32.04 -2.44
N ILE A 22 -15.52 31.27 -1.36
CA ILE A 22 -15.16 29.84 -1.32
C ILE A 22 -15.97 29.02 -2.33
N ASN A 23 -17.27 29.25 -2.46
CA ASN A 23 -18.10 28.52 -3.43
C ASN A 23 -17.66 28.75 -4.87
N THR A 24 -17.19 29.97 -5.17
CA THR A 24 -16.61 30.29 -6.49
C THR A 24 -15.33 29.49 -6.71
N LEU A 25 -14.43 29.47 -5.72
CA LEU A 25 -13.20 28.69 -5.80
C LEU A 25 -13.46 27.18 -5.96
N LEU A 26 -14.45 26.62 -5.26
CA LEU A 26 -14.84 25.21 -5.41
C LEU A 26 -15.34 24.88 -6.83
N ARG A 27 -16.05 25.81 -7.48
CA ARG A 27 -16.46 25.64 -8.87
C ARG A 27 -15.25 25.65 -9.80
N ASP A 28 -14.33 26.59 -9.59
CA ASP A 28 -13.11 26.75 -10.39
C ASP A 28 -12.18 25.53 -10.29
N LEU A 29 -12.21 24.76 -9.19
CA LEU A 29 -11.49 23.48 -9.08
C LEU A 29 -11.92 22.45 -10.13
N SER A 30 -13.13 22.57 -10.68
CA SER A 30 -13.65 21.65 -11.71
C SER A 30 -13.35 22.12 -13.13
N ASP A 31 -12.76 23.31 -13.30
CA ASP A 31 -12.54 23.90 -14.62
C ASP A 31 -11.63 23.02 -15.49
N SER A 32 -11.83 23.09 -16.81
CA SER A 32 -10.96 22.43 -17.78
C SER A 32 -9.61 23.13 -17.95
N ASP A 33 -9.56 24.44 -17.70
CA ASP A 33 -8.34 25.24 -17.80
C ASP A 33 -7.46 25.04 -16.57
N ARG A 34 -6.23 24.59 -16.82
CA ARG A 34 -5.21 24.37 -15.80
C ARG A 34 -4.88 25.60 -14.97
N SER A 35 -4.84 26.76 -15.61
CA SER A 35 -4.53 28.01 -14.91
C SER A 35 -5.62 28.38 -13.90
N VAL A 36 -6.89 28.09 -14.23
CA VAL A 36 -8.05 28.39 -13.39
C VAL A 36 -8.07 27.48 -12.16
N TRP A 37 -8.05 26.15 -12.35
CA TRP A 37 -8.13 25.26 -11.20
C TRP A 37 -6.88 25.34 -10.31
N GLN A 38 -5.69 25.56 -10.88
CA GLN A 38 -4.47 25.71 -10.08
C GLN A 38 -4.45 27.03 -9.28
N SER A 39 -4.99 28.12 -9.84
CA SER A 39 -5.21 29.38 -9.11
C SER A 39 -6.20 29.20 -7.96
N ALA A 40 -7.29 28.47 -8.20
CA ALA A 40 -8.26 28.17 -7.17
C ALA A 40 -7.68 27.32 -6.03
N GLU A 41 -6.90 26.28 -6.34
CA GLU A 41 -6.17 25.51 -5.32
C GLU A 41 -5.25 26.40 -4.48
N ASN A 42 -4.45 27.27 -5.12
CA ASN A 42 -3.54 28.17 -4.41
C ASN A 42 -4.28 29.11 -3.47
N ARG A 43 -5.42 29.66 -3.90
CA ARG A 43 -6.25 30.54 -3.07
C ARG A 43 -6.88 29.79 -1.92
N LEU A 44 -7.38 28.57 -2.13
CA LEU A 44 -7.93 27.73 -1.06
C LEU A 44 -6.87 27.33 -0.04
N VAL A 45 -5.65 27.03 -0.46
CA VAL A 45 -4.51 26.81 0.45
C VAL A 45 -4.20 28.08 1.24
N ALA A 46 -4.21 29.25 0.60
CA ALA A 46 -3.97 30.53 1.30
C ALA A 46 -5.06 30.91 2.31
N LEU A 47 -6.29 30.41 2.13
CA LEU A 47 -7.37 30.52 3.12
C LEU A 47 -7.15 29.62 4.35
N GLY A 48 -6.24 28.66 4.26
CA GLY A 48 -5.85 27.79 5.36
C GLY A 48 -7.00 26.92 5.86
N VAL A 49 -7.05 26.76 7.19
CA VAL A 49 -8.07 25.97 7.90
C VAL A 49 -9.53 26.30 7.53
N GLN A 50 -9.81 27.52 7.06
CA GLN A 50 -11.17 27.96 6.71
C GLN A 50 -11.74 27.24 5.49
N ALA A 51 -10.88 26.68 4.62
CA ALA A 51 -11.31 25.92 3.46
C ALA A 51 -11.73 24.48 3.81
N VAL A 52 -11.29 23.94 4.96
CA VAL A 52 -11.45 22.52 5.32
C VAL A 52 -12.92 22.08 5.30
N ASP A 53 -13.80 22.83 5.96
CA ASP A 53 -15.24 22.51 6.05
C ASP A 53 -15.92 22.42 4.69
N SER A 54 -15.45 23.23 3.73
CA SER A 54 -16.03 23.35 2.40
C SER A 54 -15.47 22.32 1.42
N LEU A 55 -14.22 21.87 1.64
CA LEU A 55 -13.55 20.85 0.83
C LEU A 55 -13.94 19.43 1.26
N LEU A 56 -14.11 19.22 2.56
CA LEU A 56 -14.33 17.90 3.13
C LEU A 56 -15.51 17.12 2.53
N PRO A 57 -16.67 17.72 2.16
CA PRO A 57 -17.75 17.01 1.50
C PRO A 57 -17.34 16.28 0.21
N TYR A 58 -16.32 16.77 -0.49
CA TYR A 58 -15.84 16.25 -1.78
C TYR A 58 -14.78 15.15 -1.65
N VAL A 59 -14.34 14.81 -0.43
CA VAL A 59 -13.42 13.69 -0.16
C VAL A 59 -14.18 12.37 -0.09
N GLY A 60 -13.67 11.28 -0.67
CA GLY A 60 -14.17 9.93 -0.39
C GLY A 60 -14.32 9.00 -1.59
N ASP A 61 -14.75 7.76 -1.34
CA ASP A 61 -14.60 6.64 -2.26
C ASP A 61 -15.79 6.49 -3.22
N GLY A 62 -15.75 7.20 -4.35
CA GLY A 62 -16.71 7.04 -5.44
C GLY A 62 -16.45 8.00 -6.60
N GLY A 63 -16.22 7.46 -7.81
CA GLY A 63 -16.01 8.22 -9.04
C GLY A 63 -14.74 9.09 -9.07
N SER A 64 -14.11 9.18 -10.24
CA SER A 64 -13.02 10.13 -10.48
C SER A 64 -13.61 11.44 -10.99
N SER A 65 -13.70 12.45 -10.11
CA SER A 65 -14.00 13.82 -10.53
C SER A 65 -12.80 14.72 -10.24
N ARG A 66 -12.58 15.72 -11.10
CA ARG A 66 -11.53 16.72 -10.91
C ARG A 66 -11.68 17.43 -9.56
N LEU A 67 -12.92 17.76 -9.18
CA LEU A 67 -13.24 18.40 -7.91
C LEU A 67 -12.75 17.60 -6.71
N LYS A 68 -12.97 16.29 -6.71
CA LYS A 68 -12.50 15.40 -5.64
C LYS A 68 -10.99 15.39 -5.56
N TRP A 69 -10.32 15.18 -6.69
CA TRP A 69 -8.85 15.15 -6.75
C TRP A 69 -8.26 16.47 -6.27
N SER A 70 -8.80 17.60 -6.73
CA SER A 70 -8.35 18.92 -6.29
C SER A 70 -8.68 19.22 -4.83
N ALA A 71 -9.82 18.78 -4.31
CA ALA A 71 -10.14 18.93 -2.89
C ALA A 71 -9.16 18.14 -2.01
N GLU A 72 -8.85 16.90 -2.39
CA GLU A 72 -7.83 16.08 -1.72
C GLU A 72 -6.43 16.69 -1.87
N SER A 73 -6.09 17.23 -3.04
CA SER A 73 -4.83 17.96 -3.31
C SER A 73 -4.68 19.16 -2.38
N VAL A 74 -5.72 20.01 -2.28
CA VAL A 74 -5.70 21.18 -1.40
C VAL A 74 -5.55 20.76 0.07
N LEU A 75 -6.29 19.74 0.53
CA LEU A 75 -6.16 19.24 1.90
C LEU A 75 -4.76 18.67 2.18
N LYS A 76 -4.15 17.95 1.23
CA LYS A 76 -2.76 17.48 1.31
C LYS A 76 -1.76 18.64 1.40
N ARG A 77 -1.99 19.71 0.64
CA ARG A 77 -1.14 20.92 0.64
C ARG A 77 -1.29 21.76 1.92
N LEU A 78 -2.46 21.75 2.56
CA LEU A 78 -2.64 22.34 3.88
C LEU A 78 -1.84 21.57 4.95
N GLY A 79 -1.70 20.26 4.80
CA GLY A 79 -0.89 19.43 5.68
C GLY A 79 -1.33 19.54 7.14
N ASP A 80 -0.35 19.71 8.05
CA ASP A 80 -0.58 19.71 9.49
C ASP A 80 -1.51 20.82 9.98
N GLU A 81 -1.64 21.93 9.22
CA GLU A 81 -2.54 23.04 9.55
C GLU A 81 -4.02 22.60 9.57
N ALA A 82 -4.38 21.58 8.77
CA ALA A 82 -5.75 21.06 8.73
C ALA A 82 -6.09 20.17 9.94
N LEU A 83 -5.10 19.58 10.62
CA LEU A 83 -5.30 18.54 11.65
C LEU A 83 -6.18 19.00 12.82
N PRO A 84 -6.00 20.21 13.42
CA PRO A 84 -6.85 20.65 14.53
C PRO A 84 -8.34 20.71 14.15
N ARG A 85 -8.66 21.25 12.96
CA ARG A 85 -10.05 21.37 12.50
C ARG A 85 -10.65 20.02 12.13
N LEU A 86 -9.89 19.14 11.49
CA LEU A 86 -10.33 17.78 11.18
C LEU A 86 -10.67 16.99 12.46
N ARG A 87 -9.86 17.13 13.53
CA ARG A 87 -10.17 16.53 14.85
C ARG A 87 -11.46 17.08 15.45
N GLU A 88 -11.69 18.38 15.34
CA GLU A 88 -12.93 19.00 15.82
C GLU A 88 -14.16 18.47 15.06
N ILE A 89 -14.09 18.43 13.73
CA ILE A 89 -15.16 17.86 12.88
C ILE A 89 -15.41 16.40 13.24
N ARG A 90 -14.34 15.62 13.45
CA ARG A 90 -14.45 14.20 13.79
C ARG A 90 -15.17 13.96 15.11
N ARG A 91 -14.98 14.83 16.10
CA ARG A 91 -15.60 14.73 17.43
C ARG A 91 -17.02 15.27 17.47
N GLN A 92 -17.21 16.49 16.95
CA GLN A 92 -18.43 17.28 17.17
C GLN A 92 -19.13 17.70 15.88
N GLY A 93 -18.48 17.54 14.72
CA GLY A 93 -19.05 17.93 13.44
C GLY A 93 -20.23 17.06 12.98
N PRO A 94 -20.85 17.40 11.84
CA PRO A 94 -21.95 16.64 11.25
C PRO A 94 -21.54 15.20 10.94
N GLY A 95 -22.41 14.22 11.24
CA GLY A 95 -22.09 12.79 11.07
C GLY A 95 -21.53 12.41 9.69
N ARG A 96 -22.09 12.98 8.61
CA ARG A 96 -21.63 12.78 7.23
C ARG A 96 -20.20 13.24 6.94
N LEU A 97 -19.65 14.14 7.76
CA LEU A 97 -18.30 14.67 7.62
C LEU A 97 -17.31 13.96 8.56
N ARG A 98 -17.77 13.23 9.57
CA ARG A 98 -16.89 12.58 10.56
C ARG A 98 -16.02 11.50 9.92
N SER A 99 -16.59 10.64 9.08
CA SER A 99 -15.82 9.60 8.38
C SER A 99 -14.82 10.20 7.39
N LYS A 100 -15.20 11.25 6.67
CA LYS A 100 -14.32 11.98 5.77
C LYS A 100 -13.16 12.63 6.53
N ALA A 101 -13.45 13.26 7.67
CA ALA A 101 -12.43 13.84 8.54
C ALA A 101 -11.45 12.77 9.05
N LEU A 102 -11.95 11.59 9.46
CA LEU A 102 -11.11 10.47 9.87
C LEU A 102 -10.16 10.02 8.76
N LYS A 103 -10.68 9.86 7.52
CA LYS A 103 -9.88 9.50 6.35
C LYS A 103 -8.75 10.50 6.12
N VAL A 104 -9.08 11.80 6.06
CA VAL A 104 -8.09 12.86 5.84
C VAL A 104 -7.07 12.95 6.99
N LEU A 105 -7.48 12.75 8.25
CA LEU A 105 -6.53 12.72 9.38
C LEU A 105 -5.44 11.66 9.18
N VAL A 106 -5.83 10.48 8.72
CA VAL A 106 -4.89 9.38 8.49
C VAL A 106 -4.07 9.59 7.22
N ASP A 107 -4.67 10.14 6.16
CA ASP A 107 -3.94 10.48 4.93
C ASP A 107 -2.87 11.56 5.18
N LEU A 108 -3.10 12.50 6.10
CA LEU A 108 -2.16 13.59 6.38
C LEU A 108 -1.08 13.23 7.40
N GLY A 109 -1.43 12.47 8.44
CA GLY A 109 -0.55 12.28 9.59
C GLY A 109 -0.56 10.88 10.20
N GLY A 110 -1.06 9.89 9.47
CA GLY A 110 -1.11 8.50 9.93
C GLY A 110 -2.06 8.29 11.10
N THR A 111 -1.99 7.10 11.70
CA THR A 111 -2.87 6.78 12.85
C THR A 111 -2.41 7.44 14.15
N GLU A 112 -1.17 7.95 14.23
CA GLU A 112 -0.71 8.78 15.37
C GLU A 112 -1.48 10.09 15.51
N CYS A 113 -2.06 10.61 14.43
CA CYS A 113 -2.87 11.82 14.49
C CYS A 113 -4.27 11.60 15.08
N LEU A 114 -4.69 10.35 15.25
CA LEU A 114 -5.97 9.98 15.84
C LEU A 114 -5.91 10.04 17.36
N ASP A 115 -7.04 10.39 17.98
CA ASP A 115 -7.16 10.20 19.42
C ASP A 115 -7.41 8.74 19.79
N GLU A 116 -7.28 8.43 21.07
CA GLU A 116 -7.39 7.08 21.59
C GLU A 116 -8.76 6.43 21.34
N VAL A 117 -9.83 7.21 21.17
CA VAL A 117 -11.15 6.67 20.86
C VAL A 117 -11.22 6.27 19.40
N ASP A 118 -10.74 7.13 18.51
CA ASP A 118 -10.73 6.87 17.08
C ASP A 118 -9.79 5.72 16.71
N ARG A 119 -8.59 5.66 17.32
CA ARG A 119 -7.65 4.55 17.14
C ARG A 119 -8.29 3.21 17.49
N ARG A 120 -8.93 3.11 18.67
CA ARG A 120 -9.63 1.89 19.10
C ARG A 120 -10.82 1.54 18.20
N ALA A 121 -11.52 2.55 17.68
CA ALA A 121 -12.62 2.33 16.73
C ALA A 121 -12.13 1.76 15.41
N VAL A 122 -11.03 2.30 14.86
CA VAL A 122 -10.38 1.78 13.65
C VAL A 122 -9.90 0.35 13.89
N GLU A 123 -9.14 0.09 14.95
CA GLU A 123 -8.65 -1.26 15.28
C GLU A 123 -9.79 -2.27 15.46
N ARG A 124 -10.91 -1.85 16.07
CA ARG A 124 -12.10 -2.69 16.18
C ARG A 124 -12.72 -2.97 14.81
N LEU A 125 -12.80 -1.97 13.94
CA LEU A 125 -13.35 -2.13 12.60
C LEU A 125 -12.48 -3.08 11.77
N VAL A 126 -11.16 -2.96 11.85
CA VAL A 126 -10.21 -3.92 11.22
C VAL A 126 -10.51 -5.34 11.70
N ARG A 127 -10.55 -5.57 13.03
CA ARG A 127 -10.85 -6.90 13.58
C ARG A 127 -12.19 -7.47 13.11
N ILE A 128 -13.21 -6.63 12.93
CA ILE A 128 -14.52 -7.06 12.41
C ILE A 128 -14.38 -7.44 10.94
N LYS A 129 -13.73 -6.61 10.12
CA LYS A 129 -13.55 -6.81 8.68
C LYS A 129 -12.67 -8.00 8.32
N LEU A 130 -11.75 -8.36 9.21
CA LEU A 130 -10.92 -9.55 9.05
C LEU A 130 -11.73 -10.85 9.13
N MET A 131 -12.92 -10.83 9.74
CA MET A 131 -13.75 -12.04 9.87
C MET A 131 -14.47 -12.42 8.57
N ASP A 132 -14.58 -11.48 7.61
CA ASP A 132 -15.40 -11.62 6.40
C ASP A 132 -14.71 -11.08 5.14
N GLU A 133 -13.37 -11.02 5.12
CA GLU A 133 -12.61 -10.33 4.06
C GLU A 133 -12.54 -11.07 2.70
N LEU A 134 -13.23 -12.20 2.54
CA LEU A 134 -13.12 -13.05 1.36
C LEU A 134 -14.17 -12.71 0.28
N PRO A 135 -13.83 -12.83 -1.02
CA PRO A 135 -12.49 -13.09 -1.58
C PRO A 135 -11.60 -11.85 -1.53
N VAL A 136 -10.28 -12.07 -1.49
CA VAL A 136 -9.30 -10.98 -1.51
C VAL A 136 -8.75 -10.75 -2.92
N LYS A 137 -8.26 -9.53 -3.16
CA LYS A 137 -7.61 -9.16 -4.42
C LYS A 137 -6.28 -8.48 -4.15
N VAL A 138 -5.23 -8.99 -4.77
CA VAL A 138 -3.90 -8.37 -4.80
C VAL A 138 -3.56 -7.86 -6.22
N PRO A 139 -2.65 -6.90 -6.37
CA PRO A 139 -2.29 -6.35 -7.67
C PRO A 139 -1.55 -7.37 -8.55
N SER A 140 -2.01 -7.56 -9.79
CA SER A 140 -1.43 -8.47 -10.79
C SER A 140 -0.82 -7.76 -12.01
N GLU A 141 -1.27 -6.54 -12.30
CA GLU A 141 -0.97 -5.85 -13.57
C GLU A 141 0.42 -5.20 -13.62
N ALA A 142 1.00 -4.92 -12.46
CA ALA A 142 2.26 -4.22 -12.33
C ALA A 142 2.79 -4.36 -10.91
N GLY A 143 4.12 -4.34 -10.78
CA GLY A 143 4.79 -4.19 -9.50
C GLY A 143 5.84 -5.26 -9.29
N ARG A 144 6.26 -5.37 -8.03
CA ARG A 144 7.31 -6.26 -7.57
C ARG A 144 6.84 -6.90 -6.28
N TRP A 145 7.08 -8.20 -6.14
CA TRP A 145 6.74 -8.91 -4.91
C TRP A 145 7.72 -10.03 -4.64
N LEU A 146 7.86 -10.35 -3.35
CA LEU A 146 8.51 -11.57 -2.88
C LEU A 146 7.44 -12.61 -2.56
N ALA A 147 7.76 -13.89 -2.74
CA ALA A 147 6.93 -15.00 -2.27
C ALA A 147 7.76 -15.90 -1.33
N PHE A 148 7.15 -16.37 -0.25
CA PHE A 148 7.78 -17.32 0.68
C PHE A 148 6.73 -18.29 1.27
N PRO A 149 7.15 -19.47 1.77
CA PRO A 149 6.25 -20.45 2.38
C PRO A 149 5.43 -19.85 3.53
N ALA A 150 4.12 -20.06 3.51
CA ALA A 150 3.19 -19.40 4.44
C ALA A 150 3.45 -19.73 5.92
N ASP A 151 3.90 -20.95 6.21
CA ASP A 151 4.21 -21.45 7.55
C ASP A 151 5.58 -20.96 8.09
N ARG A 152 6.26 -20.08 7.33
CA ARG A 152 7.54 -19.45 7.69
C ARG A 152 7.41 -17.95 7.95
N LEU A 153 6.22 -17.45 8.32
CA LEU A 153 5.99 -16.03 8.60
C LEU A 153 6.99 -15.45 9.63
N ASP A 154 7.18 -16.11 10.77
CA ASP A 154 8.09 -15.63 11.81
C ASP A 154 9.56 -15.61 11.34
N ASP A 155 9.94 -16.59 10.52
CA ASP A 155 11.27 -16.68 9.92
C ASP A 155 11.49 -15.56 8.89
N ALA A 156 10.49 -15.28 8.04
CA ALA A 156 10.52 -14.20 7.06
C ALA A 156 10.61 -12.81 7.73
N VAL A 157 9.80 -12.59 8.78
CA VAL A 157 9.82 -11.38 9.60
C VAL A 157 11.20 -11.16 10.21
N SER A 158 11.78 -12.22 10.78
CA SER A 158 13.11 -12.18 11.39
C SER A 158 14.21 -11.96 10.35
N ALA A 159 14.15 -12.65 9.21
CA ALA A 159 15.10 -12.55 8.11
C ALA A 159 15.17 -11.11 7.57
N LEU A 160 14.02 -10.50 7.33
CA LEU A 160 13.92 -9.15 6.78
C LEU A 160 14.07 -8.05 7.84
N GLY A 161 14.18 -8.41 9.13
CA GLY A 161 14.29 -7.45 10.22
C GLY A 161 13.01 -6.63 10.44
N LEU A 162 11.85 -7.20 10.08
CA LEU A 162 10.56 -6.53 10.15
C LEU A 162 10.06 -6.44 11.60
N GLN A 163 9.36 -5.35 11.90
CA GLN A 163 8.90 -4.93 13.22
C GLN A 163 7.44 -4.47 13.17
N ASP A 164 6.83 -4.26 14.35
CA ASP A 164 5.45 -3.75 14.53
C ASP A 164 4.43 -4.50 13.65
N LEU A 165 4.46 -5.84 13.69
CA LEU A 165 3.54 -6.67 12.93
C LEU A 165 2.09 -6.37 13.34
N ARG A 166 1.26 -5.93 12.38
CA ARG A 166 -0.14 -5.57 12.63
C ARG A 166 -1.09 -6.28 11.68
N PRO A 167 -2.13 -6.94 12.20
CA PRO A 167 -3.14 -7.56 11.37
C PRO A 167 -3.93 -6.49 10.62
N VAL A 168 -4.07 -6.66 9.31
CA VAL A 168 -4.81 -5.76 8.43
C VAL A 168 -5.61 -6.53 7.40
N THR A 169 -6.65 -5.87 6.88
CA THR A 169 -7.30 -6.37 5.67
C THR A 169 -6.33 -6.25 4.49
N THR A 170 -6.42 -7.16 3.54
CA THR A 170 -5.73 -7.12 2.24
C THR A 170 -5.96 -5.80 1.53
N VAL A 171 -7.19 -5.27 1.55
CA VAL A 171 -7.49 -3.95 0.94
C VAL A 171 -6.69 -2.83 1.61
N MET A 172 -6.55 -2.86 2.94
CA MET A 172 -5.72 -1.90 3.68
C MET A 172 -4.23 -2.09 3.35
N GLY A 173 -3.75 -3.33 3.38
CA GLY A 173 -2.38 -3.69 3.09
C GLY A 173 -1.91 -3.23 1.71
N VAL A 174 -2.67 -3.60 0.68
CA VAL A 174 -2.42 -3.16 -0.70
C VAL A 174 -2.44 -1.63 -0.81
N ALA A 175 -3.41 -0.95 -0.19
CA ALA A 175 -3.44 0.51 -0.24
C ALA A 175 -2.26 1.17 0.49
N ALA A 176 -1.72 0.51 1.52
CA ALA A 176 -0.60 0.99 2.31
C ALA A 176 0.73 0.98 1.55
N THR A 177 0.90 0.06 0.60
CA THR A 177 2.14 -0.16 -0.15
C THR A 177 2.07 0.26 -1.62
N THR A 178 0.87 0.38 -2.21
CA THR A 178 0.73 0.70 -3.65
C THR A 178 0.09 2.05 -3.95
N ARG A 179 -0.62 2.66 -2.98
CA ARG A 179 -1.34 3.93 -3.17
C ARG A 179 -0.90 5.04 -2.23
N SER A 180 -0.32 4.67 -1.09
CA SER A 180 0.19 5.57 -0.07
C SER A 180 1.70 5.55 -0.11
N THR A 181 2.34 6.59 0.44
CA THR A 181 3.79 6.54 0.70
C THR A 181 4.07 5.43 1.71
N ASP A 182 4.91 4.48 1.33
CA ASP A 182 5.31 3.31 2.11
C ASP A 182 6.71 3.43 2.69
N TYR A 183 7.28 4.64 2.70
CA TYR A 183 8.51 4.99 3.40
C TYR A 183 8.35 6.25 4.26
N VAL A 184 9.21 6.40 5.26
CA VAL A 184 9.33 7.59 6.11
C VAL A 184 10.81 7.90 6.30
N GLU A 185 11.21 9.12 5.99
CA GLU A 185 12.51 9.65 6.34
C GLU A 185 12.49 10.23 7.76
N PHE A 186 13.53 9.98 8.54
CA PHE A 186 13.68 10.50 9.90
C PHE A 186 15.16 10.73 10.23
N GLN A 187 15.42 11.55 11.24
CA GLN A 187 16.78 11.78 11.75
C GLN A 187 17.04 10.81 12.90
N ASP A 188 18.16 10.08 12.85
CA ASP A 188 18.56 9.22 13.96
C ASP A 188 19.19 10.03 15.12
N SER A 189 19.64 9.33 16.16
CA SER A 189 20.28 9.95 17.33
C SER A 189 21.58 10.71 17.01
N GLN A 190 22.19 10.47 15.86
CA GLN A 190 23.40 11.13 15.39
C GLN A 190 23.10 12.30 14.43
N GLY A 191 21.83 12.49 14.05
CA GLY A 191 21.41 13.51 13.10
C GLY A 191 21.67 13.11 11.65
N GLU A 192 21.78 11.81 11.37
CA GLU A 192 21.83 11.28 10.01
C GLU A 192 20.42 10.94 9.53
N THR A 193 20.13 11.25 8.26
CA THR A 193 18.87 10.87 7.64
C THR A 193 18.82 9.36 7.43
N GLN A 194 17.81 8.71 7.99
CA GLN A 194 17.49 7.31 7.82
C GLN A 194 16.12 7.16 7.16
N THR A 195 15.92 6.05 6.46
CA THR A 195 14.62 5.69 5.87
C THR A 195 14.08 4.44 6.52
N ALA A 196 12.82 4.49 6.94
CA ALA A 196 12.04 3.33 7.34
C ALA A 196 11.03 2.98 6.25
N TYR A 197 10.85 1.70 5.98
CA TYR A 197 9.85 1.22 5.01
C TYR A 197 8.73 0.48 5.74
N ARG A 198 7.56 0.48 5.10
CA ARG A 198 6.39 -0.30 5.46
C ARG A 198 6.14 -1.32 4.37
N VAL A 199 5.95 -2.57 4.77
CA VAL A 199 5.63 -3.67 3.86
C VAL A 199 4.27 -4.25 4.21
N PHE A 200 3.67 -4.91 3.22
CA PHE A 200 2.44 -5.67 3.36
C PHE A 200 2.74 -7.14 3.03
N ILE A 201 2.40 -8.03 3.94
CA ILE A 201 2.44 -9.48 3.76
C ILE A 201 0.99 -9.97 3.65
N THR A 202 0.66 -10.75 2.62
CA THR A 202 -0.73 -11.19 2.40
C THR A 202 -1.21 -12.22 3.42
N PRO A 203 -2.53 -12.51 3.40
CA PRO A 203 -3.02 -13.84 3.78
C PRO A 203 -2.24 -14.97 3.09
N GLU A 204 -2.48 -16.19 3.56
CA GLU A 204 -1.94 -17.39 2.95
C GLU A 204 -2.78 -17.74 1.72
N PHE A 205 -2.09 -18.10 0.64
CA PHE A 205 -2.70 -18.56 -0.59
C PHE A 205 -2.24 -19.98 -0.89
N GLU A 206 -3.18 -20.88 -1.12
CA GLU A 206 -2.92 -22.24 -1.59
C GLU A 206 -2.53 -22.21 -3.07
N SER A 207 -1.41 -22.85 -3.40
CA SER A 207 -1.01 -23.11 -4.78
C SER A 207 -1.84 -24.25 -5.36
N TRP A 208 -2.22 -24.13 -6.64
CA TRP A 208 -2.95 -25.19 -7.33
C TRP A 208 -2.08 -26.43 -7.59
N ARG A 209 -0.75 -26.27 -7.62
CA ARG A 209 0.19 -27.38 -7.86
C ARG A 209 0.35 -28.25 -6.62
N SER A 210 -0.27 -29.42 -6.65
CA SER A 210 -0.24 -30.40 -5.55
C SER A 210 1.13 -31.05 -5.29
N ASN A 211 2.09 -30.93 -6.21
CA ASN A 211 3.40 -31.58 -6.14
C ASN A 211 4.53 -30.67 -5.63
N LEU A 212 4.21 -29.44 -5.22
CA LEU A 212 5.18 -28.54 -4.60
C LEU A 212 5.54 -28.99 -3.18
N GLU A 213 6.78 -28.72 -2.77
CA GLU A 213 7.21 -28.91 -1.38
C GLU A 213 6.39 -28.02 -0.43
N PHE A 214 6.17 -26.77 -0.83
CA PHE A 214 5.35 -25.81 -0.10
C PHE A 214 4.03 -25.60 -0.84
N LYS A 215 2.93 -25.98 -0.18
CA LYS A 215 1.59 -25.84 -0.74
C LYS A 215 1.04 -24.43 -0.61
N ASN A 216 1.32 -23.77 0.51
CA ASN A 216 0.75 -22.45 0.84
C ASN A 216 1.86 -21.41 0.84
N TRP A 217 1.57 -20.25 0.25
CA TRP A 217 2.50 -19.15 0.08
C TRP A 217 1.94 -17.84 0.62
N ARG A 218 2.83 -16.98 1.09
CA ARG A 218 2.52 -15.57 1.36
C ARG A 218 3.34 -14.71 0.42
N LEU A 219 2.74 -13.61 0.01
CA LEU A 219 3.31 -12.64 -0.90
C LEU A 219 3.62 -11.34 -0.12
N LEU A 220 4.73 -10.68 -0.43
CA LEU A 220 5.19 -9.46 0.24
C LEU A 220 5.35 -8.30 -0.76
N TRP A 221 4.68 -7.18 -0.49
CA TRP A 221 4.80 -5.91 -1.20
C TRP A 221 5.44 -4.83 -0.33
N GLY A 222 6.10 -3.89 -0.99
CA GLY A 222 6.62 -2.64 -0.44
C GLY A 222 7.47 -2.02 -1.51
N ASN A 223 6.88 -1.19 -2.37
CA ASN A 223 7.54 -0.72 -3.58
C ASN A 223 8.86 -0.01 -3.23
N SER A 224 8.84 0.94 -2.30
CA SER A 224 10.08 1.61 -1.89
C SER A 224 11.07 0.66 -1.21
N PHE A 225 10.58 -0.32 -0.45
CA PHE A 225 11.44 -1.33 0.20
C PHE A 225 12.16 -2.22 -0.82
N LEU A 226 11.44 -2.70 -1.84
CA LEU A 226 11.96 -3.58 -2.89
C LEU A 226 12.79 -2.83 -3.94
N ASP A 227 12.49 -1.55 -4.16
CA ASP A 227 13.18 -0.71 -5.14
C ASP A 227 14.55 -0.24 -4.62
N GLU A 228 14.63 0.14 -3.35
CA GLU A 228 15.87 0.67 -2.76
C GLU A 228 16.82 -0.43 -2.28
N LEU A 229 16.31 -1.63 -2.01
CA LEU A 229 17.12 -2.77 -1.60
C LEU A 229 17.34 -3.74 -2.75
N ASP A 230 18.47 -4.43 -2.72
CA ASP A 230 18.76 -5.50 -3.66
C ASP A 230 17.76 -6.65 -3.46
N SER A 231 16.71 -6.66 -4.29
CA SER A 231 15.61 -7.62 -4.19
C SER A 231 16.04 -9.07 -4.38
N PHE A 232 17.11 -9.32 -5.15
CA PHE A 232 17.69 -10.66 -5.26
C PHE A 232 18.34 -11.07 -3.95
N ALA A 233 19.09 -10.16 -3.31
CA ALA A 233 19.66 -10.41 -1.99
C ALA A 233 18.58 -10.57 -0.89
N LEU A 234 17.44 -9.88 -1.01
CA LEU A 234 16.30 -10.10 -0.13
C LEU A 234 15.69 -11.51 -0.29
N ALA A 235 15.55 -11.99 -1.53
CA ALA A 235 15.09 -13.35 -1.80
C ALA A 235 16.09 -14.40 -1.26
N ASP A 236 17.39 -14.20 -1.47
CA ASP A 236 18.42 -15.07 -0.88
C ASP A 236 18.29 -15.11 0.65
N LYS A 237 18.24 -13.94 1.30
CA LYS A 237 18.11 -13.84 2.75
C LYS A 237 16.84 -14.48 3.30
N LEU A 238 15.71 -14.33 2.60
CA LEU A 238 14.47 -15.02 2.95
C LEU A 238 14.63 -16.54 2.82
N SER A 239 15.16 -17.01 1.69
CA SER A 239 15.31 -18.45 1.43
C SER A 239 16.25 -19.14 2.42
N GLU A 240 17.28 -18.46 2.93
CA GLU A 240 18.18 -19.00 3.98
C GLU A 240 17.42 -19.39 5.26
N ARG A 241 16.31 -18.70 5.56
CA ARG A 241 15.50 -18.91 6.77
C ARG A 241 14.22 -19.70 6.48
N CYS A 242 13.64 -19.50 5.29
CA CYS A 242 12.36 -20.09 4.90
C CYS A 242 12.50 -21.37 4.07
N GLY A 243 13.72 -21.75 3.68
CA GLY A 243 14.01 -22.85 2.75
C GLY A 243 13.92 -22.42 1.28
N GLU A 244 12.85 -21.71 0.91
CA GLU A 244 12.65 -21.19 -0.44
C GLU A 244 12.06 -19.78 -0.42
N ALA A 245 12.46 -18.95 -1.38
CA ALA A 245 11.86 -17.65 -1.61
C ALA A 245 12.00 -17.26 -3.08
N HIS A 246 10.98 -16.56 -3.59
CA HIS A 246 10.95 -16.09 -4.97
C HIS A 246 10.81 -14.59 -5.02
N PHE A 247 11.25 -14.01 -6.14
CA PHE A 247 11.08 -12.60 -6.44
C PHE A 247 10.56 -12.45 -7.87
N TYR A 248 9.60 -11.56 -8.07
CA TYR A 248 8.96 -11.33 -9.37
C TYR A 248 8.83 -9.83 -9.65
N ILE A 249 8.95 -9.46 -10.91
CA ILE A 249 8.76 -8.10 -11.43
C ILE A 249 7.88 -8.16 -12.67
N ILE A 250 6.86 -7.28 -12.70
CA ILE A 250 6.12 -6.92 -13.90
C ILE A 250 6.23 -5.40 -14.08
N ASP A 251 6.94 -4.98 -15.11
CA ASP A 251 7.05 -3.58 -15.52
C ASP A 251 6.33 -3.36 -16.86
N PRO A 252 5.07 -2.90 -16.84
CA PRO A 252 4.31 -2.67 -18.07
C PRO A 252 4.82 -1.45 -18.86
N TYR A 253 5.63 -0.57 -18.26
CA TYR A 253 6.13 0.62 -18.96
C TYR A 253 7.25 0.28 -19.94
N ASN A 254 8.12 -0.66 -19.56
CA ASN A 254 9.22 -1.12 -20.39
C ASN A 254 8.92 -2.47 -21.06
N ALA A 255 7.78 -3.09 -20.78
CA ALA A 255 7.49 -4.48 -21.17
C ALA A 255 8.60 -5.43 -20.69
N ALA A 256 8.99 -5.27 -19.42
CA ALA A 256 10.03 -6.06 -18.80
C ALA A 256 9.43 -6.93 -17.69
N GLU A 257 9.73 -8.22 -17.77
CA GLU A 257 9.42 -9.21 -16.75
C GLU A 257 10.71 -9.82 -16.24
N ASN A 258 10.75 -10.07 -14.93
CA ASN A 258 11.86 -10.77 -14.31
C ASN A 258 11.32 -11.69 -13.22
N TRP A 259 11.94 -12.84 -13.05
CA TRP A 259 11.66 -13.71 -11.92
C TRP A 259 12.92 -14.41 -11.44
N TYR A 260 12.93 -14.75 -10.15
CA TYR A 260 14.11 -15.28 -9.48
C TYR A 260 13.68 -16.25 -8.39
N VAL A 261 14.31 -17.41 -8.36
CA VAL A 261 14.08 -18.48 -7.39
C VAL A 261 15.35 -18.70 -6.59
N ALA A 262 15.27 -18.55 -5.28
CA ALA A 262 16.33 -18.91 -4.34
C ALA A 262 15.89 -20.02 -3.39
N ARG A 263 16.83 -20.92 -3.11
CA ARG A 263 16.70 -21.98 -2.11
C ARG A 263 17.92 -21.96 -1.21
N ASP A 264 17.68 -22.07 0.10
CA ASP A 264 18.73 -22.14 1.12
C ASP A 264 19.81 -21.04 1.02
N GLY A 265 19.41 -19.82 0.65
CA GLY A 265 20.32 -18.68 0.53
C GLY A 265 21.02 -18.53 -0.82
N HIS A 266 20.62 -19.30 -1.84
CA HIS A 266 21.30 -19.33 -3.13
C HIS A 266 20.32 -19.30 -4.31
N ARG A 267 20.67 -18.53 -5.36
CA ARG A 267 19.98 -18.59 -6.65
C ARG A 267 19.99 -20.00 -7.22
N VAL A 268 18.80 -20.49 -7.54
CA VAL A 268 18.59 -21.75 -8.29
C VAL A 268 18.38 -21.46 -9.77
N ARG A 269 17.46 -20.54 -10.07
CA ARG A 269 17.04 -20.21 -11.44
C ARG A 269 16.52 -18.78 -11.49
N SER A 270 16.79 -18.07 -12.58
CA SER A 270 16.22 -16.75 -12.82
C SER A 270 16.04 -16.46 -14.30
N PHE A 271 15.12 -15.54 -14.59
CA PHE A 271 14.93 -14.92 -15.89
C PHE A 271 14.96 -13.40 -15.74
N GLY A 272 15.62 -12.73 -16.67
CA GLY A 272 15.55 -11.27 -16.81
C GLY A 272 15.44 -10.85 -18.27
N SER A 273 14.43 -10.04 -18.58
CA SER A 273 14.11 -9.62 -19.96
C SER A 273 15.30 -8.98 -20.69
N TYR A 274 16.14 -8.23 -19.97
CA TYR A 274 17.29 -7.52 -20.52
C TYR A 274 18.64 -8.07 -20.07
N ASP A 275 18.64 -9.22 -19.39
CA ASP A 275 19.87 -9.86 -18.97
C ASP A 275 20.57 -10.57 -20.14
N SER A 276 21.88 -10.79 -20.01
CA SER A 276 22.67 -11.56 -20.97
C SER A 276 23.63 -12.49 -20.23
N PRO A 277 23.36 -13.82 -20.20
CA PRO A 277 22.18 -14.50 -20.75
C PRO A 277 20.88 -14.13 -19.99
N GLN A 278 19.72 -14.22 -20.68
CA GLN A 278 18.41 -13.92 -20.08
C GLN A 278 18.06 -14.92 -18.97
N PHE A 279 18.38 -16.20 -19.18
CA PHE A 279 18.23 -17.25 -18.19
C PHE A 279 19.54 -17.58 -17.49
N GLN A 280 19.48 -17.78 -16.17
CA GLN A 280 20.61 -18.25 -15.36
C GLN A 280 20.16 -19.42 -14.47
N GLY A 281 20.97 -20.48 -14.40
CA GLY A 281 20.63 -21.73 -13.70
C GLY A 281 19.96 -22.75 -14.62
N GLU A 282 19.73 -23.96 -14.11
CA GLU A 282 19.10 -25.05 -14.88
C GLU A 282 17.58 -24.92 -14.91
N PRO A 283 16.91 -25.26 -16.04
CA PRO A 283 15.45 -25.24 -16.13
C PRO A 283 14.77 -26.03 -15.01
N LEU A 284 13.73 -25.44 -14.42
CA LEU A 284 12.91 -26.07 -13.40
C LEU A 284 11.91 -27.06 -14.02
N PRO A 285 11.37 -28.03 -13.25
CA PRO A 285 10.48 -29.07 -13.80
C PRO A 285 9.28 -28.53 -14.58
N PHE A 286 8.63 -27.46 -14.11
CA PHE A 286 7.50 -26.86 -14.84
C PHE A 286 7.94 -26.26 -16.18
N GLU A 287 9.16 -25.70 -16.28
CA GLU A 287 9.67 -25.16 -17.55
C GLU A 287 9.90 -26.28 -18.57
N VAL A 288 10.23 -27.50 -18.12
CA VAL A 288 10.35 -28.67 -18.99
C VAL A 288 8.98 -29.10 -19.52
N GLU A 289 7.94 -29.10 -18.69
CA GLU A 289 6.57 -29.40 -19.11
C GLU A 289 6.11 -28.45 -20.23
N TYR A 290 6.30 -27.14 -20.07
CA TYR A 290 5.95 -26.15 -21.12
C TYR A 290 6.72 -26.36 -22.44
N ARG A 291 7.96 -26.83 -22.36
CA ARG A 291 8.78 -27.14 -23.55
C ARG A 291 8.32 -28.39 -24.27
N GLU A 292 7.91 -29.41 -23.52
CA GLU A 292 7.44 -30.68 -24.05
C GLU A 292 6.02 -30.58 -24.61
N ASP A 293 5.19 -29.72 -24.02
CA ASP A 293 3.78 -29.53 -24.37
C ASP A 293 3.55 -28.41 -25.40
N ALA A 294 4.59 -27.75 -25.90
CA ALA A 294 4.49 -26.68 -26.90
C ALA A 294 3.71 -27.15 -28.14
N GLU A 295 2.64 -26.42 -28.49
CA GLU A 295 1.69 -26.84 -29.52
C GLU A 295 2.15 -26.51 -30.95
N ASP A 296 3.01 -25.50 -31.10
CA ASP A 296 3.53 -25.03 -32.39
C ASP A 296 4.99 -24.55 -32.35
N GLU A 297 5.51 -24.13 -33.50
CA GLU A 297 6.90 -23.67 -33.65
C GLU A 297 7.16 -22.34 -32.90
N ASP A 298 6.15 -21.47 -32.77
CA ASP A 298 6.29 -20.18 -32.12
C ASP A 298 6.40 -20.38 -30.59
N GLU A 299 5.55 -21.24 -30.00
CA GLU A 299 5.64 -21.62 -28.58
C GLU A 299 6.94 -22.39 -28.28
N ALA A 300 7.35 -23.29 -29.17
CA ALA A 300 8.61 -24.02 -29.01
C ALA A 300 9.84 -23.10 -29.03
N GLU A 301 9.80 -22.02 -29.83
CA GLU A 301 10.83 -20.97 -29.82
C GLU A 301 10.74 -20.12 -28.54
N GLU A 302 9.55 -19.73 -28.10
CA GLU A 302 9.32 -18.96 -26.88
C GLU A 302 9.89 -19.66 -25.63
N TYR A 303 9.61 -20.96 -25.49
CA TYR A 303 10.01 -21.74 -24.32
C TYR A 303 11.36 -22.44 -24.47
N ALA A 304 12.07 -22.26 -25.58
CA ALA A 304 13.29 -23.02 -25.91
C ALA A 304 14.32 -23.06 -24.78
N GLU A 305 14.52 -21.94 -24.08
CA GLU A 305 15.47 -21.79 -22.96
C GLU A 305 14.81 -21.85 -21.57
N GLY A 306 13.49 -21.67 -21.46
CA GLY A 306 12.74 -21.58 -20.21
C GLY A 306 11.44 -20.79 -20.35
N VAL A 307 10.72 -20.59 -19.24
CA VAL A 307 9.47 -19.80 -19.24
C VAL A 307 9.77 -18.34 -18.90
N PRO A 308 9.60 -17.38 -19.83
CA PRO A 308 9.96 -15.97 -19.58
C PRO A 308 8.93 -15.22 -18.72
N SER A 309 7.65 -15.63 -18.74
CA SER A 309 6.60 -14.90 -18.01
C SER A 309 6.74 -15.06 -16.49
N ALA A 310 6.78 -13.92 -15.79
CA ALA A 310 6.83 -13.87 -14.33
C ALA A 310 5.53 -14.34 -13.68
N LEU A 311 4.37 -14.07 -14.29
CA LEU A 311 3.08 -14.56 -13.80
C LEU A 311 2.98 -16.07 -13.96
N THR A 312 3.35 -16.61 -15.13
CA THR A 312 3.37 -18.06 -15.35
C THR A 312 4.35 -18.75 -14.39
N ALA A 313 5.54 -18.18 -14.17
CA ALA A 313 6.48 -18.70 -13.18
C ALA A 313 5.89 -18.65 -11.75
N ALA A 314 5.21 -17.57 -11.38
CA ALA A 314 4.55 -17.45 -10.07
C ALA A 314 3.44 -18.48 -9.88
N ASP A 315 2.57 -18.67 -10.87
CA ASP A 315 1.50 -19.66 -10.83
C ASP A 315 2.01 -21.10 -10.63
N ASN A 316 3.14 -21.44 -11.25
CA ASN A 316 3.70 -22.79 -11.21
C ASN A 316 4.64 -23.05 -10.02
N LEU A 317 5.21 -22.02 -9.41
CA LEU A 317 6.19 -22.16 -8.33
C LEU A 317 5.67 -21.76 -6.97
N SER A 318 4.75 -20.79 -6.93
CA SER A 318 4.14 -20.26 -5.72
C SER A 318 2.66 -19.96 -5.98
N VAL A 319 2.29 -18.68 -6.12
CA VAL A 319 0.94 -18.23 -6.44
C VAL A 319 1.00 -16.98 -7.32
N GLU A 320 0.23 -16.98 -8.42
CA GLU A 320 0.03 -15.81 -9.26
C GLU A 320 -0.78 -14.73 -8.51
N PRO A 321 -0.31 -13.48 -8.38
CA PRO A 321 -1.12 -12.43 -7.78
C PRO A 321 -2.36 -12.12 -8.62
N GLY A 322 -3.47 -11.75 -7.97
CA GLY A 322 -4.73 -11.47 -8.65
C GLY A 322 -5.95 -11.62 -7.73
N PRO A 323 -7.12 -11.97 -8.28
CA PRO A 323 -8.27 -12.39 -7.48
C PRO A 323 -7.99 -13.77 -6.86
N MET A 324 -8.02 -13.85 -5.53
CA MET A 324 -7.79 -15.10 -4.81
C MET A 324 -9.12 -15.75 -4.45
N LEU A 325 -9.25 -17.04 -4.73
CA LEU A 325 -10.45 -17.78 -4.37
C LEU A 325 -10.57 -17.88 -2.85
N ALA A 326 -11.81 -17.83 -2.35
CA ALA A 326 -12.08 -17.89 -0.92
C ALA A 326 -11.63 -19.23 -0.30
N ASP A 327 -11.74 -20.32 -1.05
CA ASP A 327 -11.34 -21.67 -0.61
C ASP A 327 -9.81 -21.81 -0.53
N ASP A 328 -9.07 -21.05 -1.34
CA ASP A 328 -7.60 -21.06 -1.40
C ASP A 328 -6.96 -19.97 -0.52
N THR A 329 -7.78 -19.12 0.12
CA THR A 329 -7.30 -18.04 0.98
C THR A 329 -7.48 -18.39 2.45
N HIS A 330 -6.42 -18.30 3.23
CA HIS A 330 -6.46 -18.55 4.66
C HIS A 330 -5.86 -17.40 5.47
N ASP A 331 -6.38 -17.25 6.69
CA ASP A 331 -5.92 -16.24 7.63
C ASP A 331 -6.08 -14.79 7.10
N HIS A 332 -5.17 -13.89 7.44
CA HIS A 332 -5.25 -12.48 7.12
C HIS A 332 -3.87 -11.90 6.77
N GLY A 333 -3.87 -10.65 6.29
CA GLY A 333 -2.66 -9.93 5.94
C GLY A 333 -2.05 -9.14 7.10
N TRP A 334 -0.80 -8.72 6.91
CA TRP A 334 0.02 -8.07 7.92
C TRP A 334 0.70 -6.83 7.37
N LEU A 335 0.68 -5.74 8.12
CA LEU A 335 1.64 -4.66 7.93
C LEU A 335 2.85 -4.85 8.85
N ALA A 336 4.02 -4.49 8.35
CA ALA A 336 5.26 -4.52 9.11
C ALA A 336 6.15 -3.34 8.71
N THR A 337 7.11 -2.97 9.55
CA THR A 337 8.08 -1.91 9.26
C THR A 337 9.52 -2.36 9.42
N THR A 338 10.47 -1.74 8.73
CA THR A 338 11.89 -2.14 8.78
C THR A 338 12.66 -1.56 9.98
N ARG A 339 11.98 -0.75 10.82
CA ARG A 339 12.60 0.03 11.89
C ARG A 339 11.75 0.01 13.17
N PRO A 340 12.31 -0.41 14.32
CA PRO A 340 11.56 -0.53 15.57
C PRO A 340 11.11 0.83 16.14
N ASP A 341 11.82 1.90 15.79
CA ASP A 341 11.53 3.28 16.19
C ASP A 341 10.51 3.99 15.28
N VAL A 342 10.10 3.34 14.19
CA VAL A 342 9.10 3.84 13.24
C VAL A 342 7.98 2.80 13.09
N PRO A 343 6.97 2.81 13.99
CA PRO A 343 5.83 1.91 13.88
C PRO A 343 4.94 2.29 12.69
N ASN A 344 4.07 1.37 12.28
CA ASN A 344 3.07 1.56 11.22
C ASN A 344 2.22 2.83 11.42
N SER A 345 2.03 3.26 12.66
CA SER A 345 1.23 4.43 12.98
C SER A 345 1.79 5.75 12.46
N ARG A 346 3.10 5.82 12.21
CA ARG A 346 3.77 7.00 11.63
C ARG A 346 3.58 7.15 10.14
N PHE A 347 3.31 6.04 9.45
CA PHE A 347 3.13 6.06 8.01
C PHE A 347 1.76 6.67 7.68
N LYS A 348 1.77 7.55 6.68
CA LYS A 348 0.56 8.24 6.20
C LYS A 348 -0.29 7.31 5.33
N GLY A 349 -1.60 7.57 5.27
CA GLY A 349 -2.55 6.78 4.49
C GLY A 349 -2.87 5.40 5.08
N ALA A 350 -3.26 4.45 4.24
CA ALA A 350 -3.58 3.05 4.60
C ALA A 350 -4.90 2.77 5.34
N LEU A 351 -5.91 3.65 5.26
CA LEU A 351 -7.27 3.37 5.76
C LEU A 351 -8.36 3.49 4.68
N PRO A 352 -8.38 2.60 3.67
CA PRO A 352 -9.60 2.30 2.95
C PRO A 352 -10.53 1.50 3.89
N ILE A 353 -11.34 2.20 4.70
CA ILE A 353 -12.31 1.57 5.63
C ILE A 353 -13.74 1.62 5.11
#